data_AF-A0A0E9M257-F1
#
_entry.id   AF-A0A0E9M257-F1
#
_cell.length_a   1.000
_cell.length_b   1.000
_cell.length_c   1.000
_cell.angle_alpha   90.00
_cell.angle_beta   90.00
_cell.angle_gamma   90.00
#
_symmetry.space_group_name_H-M   'P 1'
#
loop_
_entity.id
_entity.type
_entity.pdbx_description
1 polymer ?
#
loop_
_entity_poly.entity_id
_entity_poly.type
_entity_poly.pdbx_seq_one_letter_code
_entity_poly.pdbx_strand_id
1 'polypeptide(L)'
;MTLSAQENQTILTIGDQAFSSGEFWHVYNKNKHLPGFNESPEDFAERFINYKLKVVEAMDQGLDTMESFINEYEKYANDLKKAFMVDSSAIELVARQAITICSMWLRPAMFW
;
A
#
# COMPACT_ATOMS: atom_id res chain seq x y z
N MET A 1 21.83 1.81 5.34
CA MET A 1 20.52 1.55 5.97
C MET A 1 20.59 2.03 7.41
N THR A 2 20.05 3.21 7.69
CA THR A 2 19.90 3.75 9.04
C THR A 2 18.55 3.28 9.57
N LEU A 3 18.53 2.30 10.48
CA LEU A 3 17.33 2.04 11.28
C LEU A 3 17.19 3.21 12.25
N SER A 4 16.19 4.07 12.02
CA SER A 4 15.84 5.15 12.95
C SER A 4 15.14 4.53 14.16
N ALA A 5 15.78 4.56 15.33
CA ALA A 5 15.21 4.08 16.59
C ALA A 5 13.86 4.74 16.93
N GLN A 6 13.57 5.90 16.34
CA GLN A 6 12.36 6.66 16.56
C GLN A 6 11.13 6.09 15.84
N GLU A 7 11.29 5.19 14.85
CA GLU A 7 10.16 4.50 14.20
C GLU A 7 9.69 3.26 14.97
N ASN A 8 10.51 2.74 15.88
CA ASN A 8 10.20 1.52 16.63
C ASN A 8 9.73 1.79 18.06
N GLN A 9 9.52 3.06 18.41
CA GLN A 9 8.99 3.43 19.72
C GLN A 9 7.51 3.05 19.80
N THR A 10 7.13 2.26 20.80
CA THR A 10 5.72 2.00 21.11
C THR A 10 5.04 3.30 21.58
N ILE A 11 3.94 3.66 20.93
CA ILE A 11 3.15 4.86 21.26
C ILE A 11 1.73 4.53 21.72
N LEU A 12 1.27 3.30 21.49
CA LEU A 12 -0.06 2.83 21.86
C LEU A 12 -0.01 1.34 22.17
N THR A 13 -0.68 0.95 23.26
CA THR A 13 -0.87 -0.45 23.64
C THR A 13 -2.37 -0.69 23.89
N ILE A 14 -2.91 -1.76 23.32
CA ILE A 14 -4.31 -2.19 23.49
C ILE A 14 -4.29 -3.68 23.78
N GLY A 15 -4.62 -4.07 25.02
CA GLY A 15 -4.45 -5.45 25.47
C GLY A 15 -2.98 -5.88 25.36
N ASP A 16 -2.74 -6.99 24.66
CA ASP A 16 -1.39 -7.51 24.40
C ASP A 16 -0.76 -6.97 23.09
N GLN A 17 -1.46 -6.11 22.36
CA GLN A 17 -1.00 -5.54 21.09
C GLN A 17 -0.29 -4.19 21.31
N ALA A 18 0.91 -4.05 20.75
CA ALA A 18 1.71 -2.82 20.80
C ALA A 18 1.87 -2.22 19.39
N PHE A 19 1.60 -0.92 19.26
CA PHE A 19 1.68 -0.19 18.00
C PHE A 19 2.78 0.86 18.05
N SER A 20 3.58 0.94 16.99
CA SER A 20 4.76 1.80 16.93
C SER A 20 4.47 3.17 16.31
N SER A 21 5.33 4.13 16.62
CA SER A 21 5.38 5.45 15.98
C SER A 21 5.57 5.35 14.46
N GLY A 22 6.38 4.40 13.98
CA GLY A 22 6.60 4.17 12.56
C GLY A 22 5.32 3.76 11.83
N GLU A 23 4.52 2.90 12.45
CA GLU A 23 3.23 2.52 11.90
C GLU A 23 2.28 3.73 11.79
N PHE A 24 2.17 4.53 12.85
CA PHE A 24 1.36 5.74 12.84
C PHE A 24 1.78 6.68 11.70
N TRP A 25 3.08 6.99 11.60
CA TRP A 25 3.60 7.88 10.55
C TRP A 25 3.43 7.28 9.16
N HIS A 26 3.56 5.97 9.00
CA HIS A 26 3.31 5.30 7.73
C HIS A 26 1.87 5.50 7.25
N VAL A 27 0.88 5.23 8.12
CA VAL A 27 -0.54 5.38 7.76
C VAL A 27 -0.89 6.85 7.55
N TYR A 28 -0.44 7.75 8.41
CA TYR A 28 -0.66 9.19 8.27
C TYR A 28 -0.09 9.73 6.95
N ASN A 29 1.16 9.41 6.63
CA ASN A 29 1.81 9.90 5.42
C ASN A 29 1.22 9.30 4.14
N LYS A 30 0.78 8.03 4.17
CA LYS A 30 0.08 7.41 3.03
C LYS A 30 -1.21 8.17 2.67
N ASN A 31 -1.93 8.65 3.69
CA ASN A 31 -3.21 9.34 3.49
C ASN A 31 -3.06 10.78 3.00
N LYS A 32 -1.89 11.40 3.13
CA LYS A 32 -1.63 12.78 2.64
C LYS A 32 -1.79 12.94 1.13
N HIS A 33 -1.66 11.86 0.36
CA HIS A 33 -1.86 11.89 -1.08
C HIS A 33 -3.34 11.85 -1.48
N LEU A 34 -4.25 11.60 -0.54
CA LEU A 34 -5.67 11.54 -0.81
C LEU A 34 -6.24 12.97 -0.97
N PRO A 35 -7.10 13.20 -1.97
CA PRO A 35 -7.79 14.48 -2.12
C PRO A 35 -8.56 14.86 -0.85
N GLY A 36 -8.36 16.09 -0.37
CA GLY A 36 -9.06 16.61 0.81
C GLY A 36 -8.46 16.24 2.16
N PHE A 37 -7.29 15.59 2.19
CA PHE A 37 -6.58 15.33 3.44
C PHE A 37 -5.91 16.61 3.96
N ASN A 38 -6.46 17.18 5.03
CA ASN A 38 -5.92 18.36 5.72
C ASN A 38 -5.81 18.15 7.25
N GLU A 39 -5.94 16.91 7.72
CA GLU A 39 -5.89 16.58 9.14
C GLU A 39 -4.47 16.79 9.69
N SER A 40 -4.37 17.38 10.87
CA SER A 40 -3.10 17.44 11.61
C SER A 40 -2.73 16.04 12.12
N PRO A 41 -1.44 15.78 12.45
CA PRO A 41 -1.06 14.54 13.12
C PRO A 41 -1.86 14.31 14.41
N GLU A 42 -2.16 15.37 15.15
CA GLU A 42 -2.92 15.33 16.40
C GLU A 42 -4.37 14.87 16.16
N ASP A 43 -5.06 15.44 15.17
CA ASP A 43 -6.43 15.03 14.81
C ASP A 43 -6.46 13.58 14.28
N PHE A 44 -5.43 13.21 13.51
CA PHE A 44 -5.31 11.85 12.99
C PHE A 44 -5.05 10.81 14.10
N ALA A 45 -4.44 11.21 15.22
CA ALA A 45 -4.16 10.31 16.35
C ALA A 45 -5.42 9.69 16.93
N GLU A 46 -6.48 10.47 17.12
CA GLU A 46 -7.76 9.95 17.64
C GLU A 46 -8.36 8.91 16.68
N ARG A 47 -8.34 9.20 15.38
CA ARG A 47 -8.80 8.24 14.35
C ARG A 47 -7.96 6.97 14.34
N PHE A 48 -6.64 7.09 14.48
CA PHE A 48 -5.73 5.96 14.54
C PHE A 48 -6.04 5.06 15.75
N ILE A 49 -6.22 5.64 16.93
CA ILE A 49 -6.60 4.91 18.15
C ILE A 49 -7.93 4.18 17.95
N ASN A 50 -8.96 4.88 17.47
CA ASN A 50 -10.28 4.30 17.21
C ASN A 50 -10.24 3.16 16.18
N TYR A 51 -9.40 3.29 15.16
CA TYR A 51 -9.16 2.23 14.18
C TYR A 51 -8.51 1.01 14.84
N LYS A 52 -7.44 1.21 15.63
CA LYS A 52 -6.74 0.10 16.30
C LYS A 52 -7.60 -0.63 17.32
N LEU A 53 -8.45 0.08 18.06
CA LEU A 53 -9.43 -0.53 18.95
C LEU A 53 -10.36 -1.51 18.21
N LYS A 54 -10.88 -1.11 17.04
CA LYS A 54 -11.73 -1.98 16.22
C LYS A 54 -11.00 -3.21 15.68
N VAL A 55 -9.72 -3.05 15.31
CA VAL A 55 -8.90 -4.16 14.85
C VAL A 55 -8.68 -5.17 15.97
N VAL A 56 -8.31 -4.72 17.16
CA VAL A 56 -8.09 -5.62 18.31
C VAL A 56 -9.38 -6.35 18.68
N GLU A 57 -10.51 -5.65 18.78
CA GLU A 57 -11.80 -6.29 19.06
C GLU A 57 -12.18 -7.33 17.99
N ALA A 58 -11.94 -7.04 16.72
CA ALA A 58 -12.22 -7.98 15.64
C ALA A 58 -11.34 -9.25 15.72
N MET A 59 -10.09 -9.10 16.13
CA MET A 59 -9.18 -10.23 16.37
C MET A 59 -9.60 -11.05 17.59
N ASP A 60 -10.01 -10.39 18.68
CA ASP A 60 -10.50 -11.07 19.88
C ASP A 60 -11.79 -11.86 19.60
N GLN A 61 -12.62 -11.39 18.67
CA GLN A 61 -13.80 -12.11 18.15
C GLN A 61 -13.46 -13.19 17.11
N GLY A 62 -12.20 -13.34 16.73
CA GLY A 62 -11.73 -14.31 15.73
C GLY A 62 -12.19 -14.01 14.30
N LEU A 63 -12.61 -12.78 14.00
CA LEU A 63 -13.10 -12.39 12.67
C LEU A 63 -12.00 -12.49 11.60
N ASP A 64 -10.74 -12.33 11.99
CA ASP A 64 -9.55 -12.50 11.15
C ASP A 64 -9.28 -13.96 10.75
N THR A 65 -9.90 -14.92 11.43
CA THR A 65 -9.77 -16.37 11.16
C THR A 65 -10.95 -16.95 10.37
N MET A 66 -11.98 -16.15 10.10
CA MET A 66 -13.13 -16.60 9.31
C MET A 66 -12.70 -16.97 7.89
N GLU A 67 -13.24 -18.08 7.38
CA GLU A 67 -12.93 -18.57 6.03
C GLU A 67 -13.26 -17.52 4.96
N SER A 68 -14.35 -16.76 5.13
CA SER A 68 -14.71 -15.65 4.26
C SER A 68 -13.65 -14.56 4.21
N PHE A 69 -13.10 -14.19 5.37
CA PHE A 69 -12.04 -13.18 5.48
C PHE A 69 -10.75 -13.69 4.83
N ILE A 70 -10.33 -14.92 5.13
CA ILE A 70 -9.14 -15.54 4.55
C ILE A 70 -9.24 -15.60 3.02
N ASN A 71 -10.37 -16.06 2.48
CA ASN A 71 -10.59 -16.15 1.04
C ASN A 71 -10.51 -14.78 0.34
N GLU A 72 -11.09 -13.74 0.95
CA GLU A 72 -11.03 -12.38 0.44
C GLU A 72 -9.61 -11.79 0.53
N TYR A 73 -8.93 -11.99 1.66
CA TYR A 73 -7.54 -11.59 1.84
C TYR A 73 -6.62 -12.22 0.79
N GLU A 74 -6.74 -13.52 0.56
CA GLU A 74 -5.95 -14.25 -0.43
C GLU A 74 -6.19 -13.73 -1.84
N LYS A 75 -7.45 -13.43 -2.19
CA LYS A 75 -7.79 -12.81 -3.47
C LYS A 75 -7.06 -11.47 -3.66
N TYR A 76 -7.15 -10.57 -2.68
CA TYR A 76 -6.46 -9.27 -2.75
C TYR A 76 -4.95 -9.41 -2.80
N ALA A 77 -4.37 -10.31 -1.99
CA ALA A 77 -2.94 -10.59 -2.00
C ALA A 77 -2.48 -11.11 -3.37
N ASN A 78 -3.26 -11.99 -4.01
CA ASN A 78 -2.98 -12.52 -5.33
C ASN A 78 -3.09 -11.46 -6.43
N ASP A 79 -4.05 -10.55 -6.34
CA ASP A 79 -4.19 -9.46 -7.31
C ASP A 79 -3.06 -8.43 -7.19
N LEU A 80 -2.62 -8.12 -5.96
CA LEU A 80 -1.41 -7.34 -5.74
C LEU A 80 -0.18 -8.03 -6.32
N LYS A 81 0.00 -9.33 -6.05
CA LYS A 81 1.11 -10.12 -6.63
C LYS A 81 1.12 -10.01 -8.15
N LYS A 82 -0.01 -10.18 -8.84
CA LYS A 82 -0.07 -10.02 -10.32
C LYS A 82 0.35 -8.63 -10.77
N ALA A 83 -0.09 -7.58 -10.08
CA ALA A 83 0.29 -6.20 -10.40
C ALA A 83 1.77 -5.89 -10.19
N PHE A 84 2.45 -6.61 -9.27
CA PHE A 84 3.90 -6.48 -9.04
C PHE A 84 4.73 -7.54 -9.78
N MET A 85 4.12 -8.65 -10.21
CA MET A 85 4.67 -9.69 -11.09
C MET A 85 4.50 -9.29 -12.56
N VAL A 86 4.65 -8.00 -12.86
CA VAL A 86 4.82 -7.61 -14.26
C VAL A 86 6.20 -8.11 -14.66
N ASP A 87 6.21 -9.20 -15.43
CA ASP A 87 7.42 -9.74 -16.02
C ASP A 87 8.11 -8.60 -16.77
N SER A 88 9.25 -8.14 -16.23
CA SER A 88 10.00 -7.02 -16.80
C SER A 88 10.37 -7.30 -18.26
N SER A 89 10.50 -8.59 -18.64
CA SER A 89 10.71 -9.01 -20.02
C SER A 89 9.46 -8.83 -20.91
N ALA A 90 8.26 -9.03 -20.37
CA ALA A 90 7.01 -8.80 -21.09
C ALA A 90 6.76 -7.29 -21.30
N ILE A 91 7.05 -6.45 -20.30
CA ILE A 91 7.02 -4.98 -20.47
C ILE A 91 8.04 -4.55 -21.52
N GLU A 92 9.27 -5.05 -21.44
CA GLU A 92 10.34 -4.67 -22.37
C GLU A 92 10.02 -5.11 -23.81
N LEU A 93 9.39 -6.28 -23.98
CA LEU A 93 8.92 -6.76 -25.28
C LEU A 93 7.81 -5.84 -25.85
N VAL A 94 6.79 -5.53 -25.05
CA VAL A 94 5.69 -4.64 -25.46
C VAL A 94 6.21 -3.23 -25.73
N ALA A 95 7.13 -2.72 -24.91
CA ALA A 95 7.78 -1.42 -25.10
C ALA A 95 8.64 -1.41 -26.37
N ARG A 96 9.42 -2.46 -26.65
CA ARG A 96 10.16 -2.59 -27.92
C ARG A 96 9.22 -2.65 -29.12
N GLN A 97 8.11 -3.38 -29.03
CA GLN A 97 7.12 -3.43 -30.10
C GLN A 97 6.50 -2.05 -30.33
N ALA A 98 6.11 -1.34 -29.26
CA ALA A 98 5.56 0.01 -29.35
C ALA A 98 6.56 1.01 -29.95
N ILE A 99 7.84 0.98 -29.53
CA ILE A 99 8.92 1.79 -30.10
C ILE A 99 9.13 1.45 -31.58
N THR A 100 9.16 0.17 -31.94
CA THR A 100 9.34 -0.29 -33.33
C THR A 100 8.20 0.19 -34.21
N ILE A 101 6.96 0.01 -33.77
CA ILE A 101 5.76 0.47 -34.47
C ILE A 101 5.82 2.00 -34.64
N CYS A 102 6.06 2.75 -33.57
CA CYS A 102 6.14 4.21 -33.61
C CYS A 102 7.26 4.70 -34.57
N SER A 103 8.41 4.00 -34.59
CA SER A 103 9.50 4.29 -35.51
C SER A 103 9.16 3.98 -36.99
N MET A 104 8.31 2.98 -37.25
CA MET A 104 7.79 2.70 -38.60
C MET A 104 6.82 3.78 -39.09
N TRP A 105 6.04 4.39 -38.20
CA TRP A 105 5.13 5.49 -38.54
C TRP A 105 5.84 6.84 -38.74
N LEU A 106 7.02 7.03 -38.14
CA LEU A 106 7.82 8.26 -38.26
C LEU A 106 8.76 8.28 -39.50
N ARG A 107 9.11 7.12 -40.06
CA ARG A 107 10.00 7.02 -41.24
C ARG A 107 9.42 7.58 -42.55
N PRO A 108 8.12 7.50 -42.85
CA PRO A 108 7.53 8.10 -44.05
C PRO A 108 7.37 9.63 -43.98
N ALA A 109 7.47 10.23 -42.79
CA ALA A 109 7.23 11.65 -42.57
C ALA A 109 8.50 12.54 -42.66
N MET A 110 9.69 11.96 -42.88
CA MET A 110 10.96 12.69 -43.01
C MET A 110 11.51 12.76 -44.45
N PHE A 111 10.70 12.42 -45.46
CA PHE A 111 11.07 12.56 -46.87
C PHE A 111 9.98 13.31 -47.66
N TRP A 112 9.58 14.50 -47.19
CA TRP A 112 9.07 15.62 -48.01
C TRP A 112 9.42 16.94 -47.31
#